data_AF-A0AA95G5H4-F1
#
_entry.id   AF-A0AA95G5H4-F1
#
_cell.length_a   1.000
_cell.length_b   1.000
_cell.length_c   1.000
_cell.angle_alpha   90.00
_cell.angle_beta   90.00
_cell.angle_gamma   90.00
#
_symmetry.space_group_name_H-M   'P 1'
#
loop_
_entity.id
_entity.type
_entity.pdbx_description
1 polymer ?
#
loop_
_entity_poly.entity_id
_entity_poly.type
_entity_poly.pdbx_seq_one_letter_code
_entity_poly.pdbx_strand_id
1 'polypeptide(L)'
;MNEVSQVAYRYAALFYGIIAAYFWYIFYALWGFLGRNYFPQDVSSVLSIQNSNFHIVNIIVASVLTLSVLIGLILHKKLKEFIVDVGDELSRVAWPTLKEAQKTTAIVIALVIVSSIVLFFADMIFLKAINLIMNTAA
;
A
#
# COMPACT_ATOMS: atom_id res chain seq x y z
N MET A 1 15.25 -15.28 -27.37
CA MET A 1 14.58 -14.23 -26.56
C MET A 1 14.17 -13.13 -27.51
N ASN A 2 12.87 -12.94 -27.72
CA ASN A 2 12.33 -12.03 -28.76
C ASN A 2 12.67 -10.57 -28.43
N GLU A 3 12.89 -9.71 -29.43
CA GLU A 3 13.26 -8.29 -29.25
C GLU A 3 12.29 -7.52 -28.32
N VAL A 4 11.00 -7.89 -28.34
CA VAL A 4 9.96 -7.35 -27.45
C VAL A 4 10.29 -7.58 -25.96
N SER A 5 10.91 -8.71 -25.62
CA SER A 5 11.29 -9.04 -24.24
C SER A 5 12.47 -8.19 -23.74
N GLN A 6 13.41 -7.81 -24.61
CA GLN A 6 14.53 -6.93 -24.23
C GLN A 6 14.05 -5.50 -23.99
N VAL A 7 13.14 -5.01 -24.83
CA VAL A 7 12.54 -3.68 -24.67
C VAL A 7 11.74 -3.60 -23.37
N ALA A 8 10.94 -4.62 -23.06
CA ALA A 8 10.20 -4.71 -21.79
C ALA A 8 11.13 -4.71 -20.56
N TYR A 9 12.24 -5.45 -20.62
CA TYR A 9 13.22 -5.49 -19.53
C TYR A 9 13.89 -4.13 -19.30
N ARG A 10 14.17 -3.37 -20.38
CA ARG A 10 14.74 -2.02 -20.28
C ARG A 10 13.79 -1.04 -19.59
N TYR A 11 12.50 -1.06 -19.93
CA TYR A 11 11.51 -0.21 -19.27
C TYR A 11 11.28 -0.62 -17.81
N ALA A 12 11.28 -1.92 -17.52
CA ALA A 12 11.20 -2.42 -16.15
C ALA A 12 12.41 -1.95 -15.32
N ALA A 13 13.63 -2.05 -15.85
CA ALA A 13 14.84 -1.60 -15.17
C ALA A 13 14.81 -0.09 -14.85
N LEU A 14 14.33 0.74 -15.78
CA LEU A 14 14.14 2.18 -15.54
C LEU A 14 13.11 2.44 -14.44
N PHE A 15 11.98 1.73 -14.46
CA PHE A 15 10.95 1.84 -13.43
C PHE A 15 11.47 1.46 -12.04
N TYR A 16 12.19 0.34 -11.93
CA TYR A 16 12.82 -0.07 -10.67
C TYR A 16 13.89 0.93 -10.21
N GLY A 17 14.67 1.50 -11.13
CA GLY A 17 15.66 2.54 -10.81
C GLY A 17 15.02 3.81 -10.24
N ILE A 18 13.90 4.25 -10.82
CA ILE A 18 13.13 5.40 -10.34
C ILE A 18 12.60 5.12 -8.92
N ILE A 19 11.98 3.95 -8.71
CA ILE A 19 11.47 3.55 -7.39
C ILE A 19 12.60 3.52 -6.35
N ALA A 20 13.75 2.94 -6.70
CA ALA A 20 14.90 2.86 -5.80
C ALA A 20 15.44 4.25 -5.43
N ALA A 21 15.48 5.19 -6.38
CA ALA A 21 15.89 6.57 -6.13
C ALA A 21 14.93 7.30 -5.17
N TYR A 22 13.61 7.16 -5.37
CA TYR A 22 12.61 7.73 -4.46
C TYR A 22 12.66 7.10 -3.07
N PHE A 23 12.83 5.77 -3.00
CA PHE A 23 13.00 5.07 -1.74
C PHE A 23 14.20 5.59 -0.96
N TRP A 24 15.36 5.73 -1.63
CA TRP A 24 16.56 6.29 -1.02
C TRP A 24 16.36 7.72 -0.51
N TYR A 25 15.68 8.56 -1.31
CA TYR A 25 15.37 9.94 -0.92
C TYR A 25 14.47 10.00 0.32
N ILE A 26 13.38 9.22 0.34
CA ILE A 26 12.46 9.14 1.47
C ILE A 26 13.19 8.64 2.72
N PHE A 27 14.00 7.60 2.58
CA PHE A 27 14.76 7.03 3.69
C PHE A 27 15.77 8.04 4.26
N TYR A 28 16.51 8.76 3.42
CA TYR A 28 17.43 9.81 3.85
C TYR A 28 16.69 10.96 4.57
N ALA A 29 15.55 11.38 4.03
CA ALA A 29 14.72 12.43 4.65
C ALA A 29 14.17 11.98 6.01
N LEU A 30 13.69 10.73 6.10
CA LEU A 30 13.20 10.13 7.34
C LEU A 30 14.31 10.02 8.38
N TRP A 31 15.48 9.53 7.98
CA TRP A 31 16.64 9.42 8.85
C TRP A 31 17.10 10.79 9.37
N GLY A 32 17.15 11.81 8.51
CA GLY A 32 17.45 13.19 8.91
C GLY A 32 16.40 13.80 9.84
N PHE A 33 15.11 13.50 9.63
CA PHE A 33 14.02 13.94 10.50
C PHE A 33 14.09 13.28 11.88
N LEU A 34 14.28 11.95 11.94
CA LEU A 34 14.44 11.24 13.21
C LEU A 34 15.69 11.73 13.96
N GLY A 35 16.79 11.94 13.23
CA GLY A 35 18.03 12.55 13.72
C GLY A 35 17.80 13.83 14.51
N ARG A 36 16.98 14.74 13.98
CA ARG A 36 16.70 16.03 14.62
C ARG A 36 15.77 15.93 15.82
N ASN A 37 14.79 15.03 15.78
CA ASN A 37 13.69 15.02 16.76
C ASN A 37 13.90 14.06 17.92
N TYR A 38 14.61 12.96 17.72
CA TYR A 38 14.69 11.86 18.69
C TYR A 38 16.11 11.57 19.18
N PHE A 39 17.16 11.97 18.46
CA PHE A 39 18.52 11.71 18.91
C PHE A 39 19.03 12.81 19.85
N PRO A 40 19.70 12.45 20.97
CA PRO A 40 20.35 13.41 21.84
C PRO A 40 21.36 14.25 21.06
N GLN A 41 21.36 15.56 21.24
CA GLN A 41 22.26 16.47 20.54
C GLN A 41 23.67 16.49 21.17
N ASP A 42 23.78 15.95 22.39
CA ASP A 42 25.00 15.88 23.21
C ASP A 42 25.83 14.62 22.94
N VAL A 43 25.72 14.07 21.74
CA VAL A 43 26.55 12.95 21.27
C VAL A 43 27.91 13.46 20.80
N SER A 44 28.89 12.55 20.67
CA SER A 44 30.26 12.87 20.24
C SER A 44 30.29 13.87 19.07
N SER A 45 31.31 14.74 19.00
CA SER A 45 31.44 15.81 18.00
C SER A 45 31.31 15.34 16.54
N VAL A 46 31.54 14.06 16.27
CA VAL A 46 31.39 13.44 14.94
C VAL A 46 29.92 13.17 14.57
N LEU A 47 29.06 12.90 15.56
CA LEU A 47 27.64 12.57 15.38
C LEU A 47 26.70 13.74 15.70
N SER A 48 27.23 14.87 16.19
CA SER A 48 26.42 16.05 16.52
C SER A 48 25.98 16.81 15.27
N ILE A 49 24.73 17.27 15.27
CA ILE A 49 24.11 18.01 14.15
C ILE A 49 24.83 19.35 13.88
N GLN A 50 25.50 19.90 14.90
CA GLN A 50 26.20 21.17 14.85
C GLN A 50 27.57 21.10 14.15
N ASN A 51 28.06 19.91 13.80
CA ASN A 51 29.31 19.74 13.05
C ASN A 51 29.13 20.10 11.56
N SER A 52 30.08 20.84 10.98
CA SER A 52 30.09 21.18 9.54
C SER A 52 30.10 19.94 8.63
N ASN A 53 30.64 18.81 9.10
CA ASN A 53 30.70 17.55 8.36
C ASN A 53 29.51 16.61 8.62
N PHE A 54 28.48 17.07 9.33
CA PHE A 54 27.33 16.25 9.73
C PHE A 54 26.63 15.58 8.52
N HIS A 55 26.52 16.28 7.39
CA HIS A 55 25.90 15.73 6.18
C HIS A 55 26.60 14.47 5.66
N ILE A 56 27.94 14.45 5.68
CA ILE A 56 28.72 13.32 5.17
C ILE A 56 28.61 12.13 6.11
N VAL A 57 28.73 12.37 7.42
CA VAL A 57 28.60 11.31 8.44
C VAL A 57 27.20 10.70 8.40
N ASN A 58 26.17 11.52 8.24
CA ASN A 58 24.78 11.05 8.17
C ASN A 58 24.53 10.16 6.95
N ILE A 59 25.08 10.51 5.78
CA ILE A 59 24.97 9.67 4.56
C ILE A 59 25.66 8.31 4.77
N ILE A 60 26.83 8.30 5.40
CA ILE A 60 27.57 7.06 5.68
C ILE A 60 26.80 6.18 6.66
N VAL A 61 26.28 6.74 7.74
CA VAL A 61 25.49 5.98 8.73
C VAL A 61 24.22 5.42 8.10
N ALA A 62 23.50 6.24 7.32
CA ALA A 62 22.29 5.80 6.62
C ALA A 62 22.58 4.67 5.62
N SER A 63 23.68 4.75 4.87
CA SER A 63 24.06 3.73 3.89
C SER A 63 24.46 2.41 4.56
N VAL A 64 25.23 2.47 5.65
CA VAL A 64 25.62 1.29 6.43
C VAL A 64 24.39 0.62 7.05
N LEU A 65 23.46 1.40 7.61
CA LEU A 65 22.22 0.86 8.16
C LEU A 65 21.34 0.23 7.09
N THR A 66 21.23 0.87 5.92
CA THR A 66 20.47 0.32 4.79
C THR A 66 21.07 -1.01 4.33
N LEU A 67 22.39 -1.08 4.21
CA LEU A 67 23.10 -2.30 3.81
C LEU A 67 22.91 -3.42 4.85
N SER A 68 23.00 -3.10 6.13
CA SER A 68 22.77 -4.04 7.23
C SER A 68 21.34 -4.62 7.20
N VAL A 69 20.33 -3.76 7.04
CA VAL A 69 18.93 -4.17 6.91
C VAL A 69 18.72 -5.04 5.67
N LEU A 70 19.32 -4.66 4.53
CA LEU A 70 19.24 -5.43 3.28
C LEU A 70 19.82 -6.83 3.44
N ILE A 71 20.99 -6.95 4.06
CA ILE A 71 21.64 -8.23 4.35
C ILE A 71 20.76 -9.08 5.26
N GLY A 72 20.20 -8.48 6.32
CA GLY A 72 19.26 -9.15 7.22
C GLY A 72 18.06 -9.73 6.44
N LEU A 73 17.40 -8.91 5.62
CA LEU A 73 16.26 -9.32 4.79
C LEU A 73 16.61 -10.47 3.83
N ILE A 74 17.77 -10.41 3.16
CA ILE A 74 18.17 -11.43 2.19
C ILE A 74 18.51 -12.76 2.87
N LEU A 75 19.09 -12.72 4.07
CA LEU A 75 19.46 -13.92 4.83
C LEU A 75 18.26 -14.61 5.51
N HIS A 76 17.15 -13.90 5.70
CA HIS A 76 15.95 -14.46 6.31
C HIS A 76 15.26 -15.49 5.40
N LYS A 77 15.57 -16.77 5.61
CA LYS A 77 15.02 -17.91 4.85
C LYS A 77 13.48 -17.95 4.80
N LYS A 78 12.81 -17.65 5.92
CA LYS A 78 11.34 -17.62 5.98
C LYS A 78 10.72 -16.56 5.08
N LEU A 79 11.36 -15.38 4.95
CA LEU A 79 10.88 -14.33 4.05
C LEU A 79 11.03 -14.76 2.60
N LYS A 80 12.13 -15.42 2.27
CA LYS A 80 12.34 -15.97 0.93
C LYS A 80 11.28 -17.03 0.59
N GLU A 81 11.05 -17.99 1.47
CA GLU A 81 10.01 -19.01 1.31
C GLU A 81 8.62 -18.35 1.15
N PHE A 82 8.28 -17.40 2.02
CA PHE A 82 7.02 -16.66 1.92
C PHE A 82 6.84 -15.92 0.59
N ILE A 83 7.88 -15.25 0.07
CA ILE A 83 7.81 -14.55 -1.22
C ILE A 83 7.57 -15.54 -2.36
N VAL A 84 8.23 -16.70 -2.32
CA VAL A 84 8.02 -17.76 -3.30
C VAL A 84 6.59 -18.30 -3.21
N ASP A 85 6.11 -18.60 -2.01
CA ASP A 85 4.75 -19.11 -1.80
C ASP A 85 3.67 -18.13 -2.27
N VAL A 86 3.85 -16.83 -1.98
CA VAL A 86 2.95 -15.77 -2.46
C VAL A 86 3.01 -15.65 -3.98
N GLY A 87 4.19 -15.73 -4.58
CA GLY A 87 4.33 -15.73 -6.04
C GLY A 87 3.61 -16.91 -6.70
N ASP A 88 3.78 -18.10 -6.14
CA ASP A 88 3.11 -19.31 -6.60
C ASP A 88 1.59 -19.21 -6.46
N GLU A 89 1.09 -18.68 -5.34
CA GLU A 89 -0.35 -18.49 -5.13
C GLU A 89 -0.92 -17.43 -6.09
N LEU A 90 -0.23 -16.29 -6.25
CA LEU A 90 -0.62 -15.24 -7.19
C LEU A 90 -0.63 -15.72 -8.65
N SER A 91 0.19 -16.72 -9.00
CA SER A 91 0.19 -17.33 -10.33
C SER A 91 -1.03 -18.22 -10.58
N ARG A 92 -1.63 -18.76 -9.51
CA ARG A 92 -2.84 -19.60 -9.55
C ARG A 92 -4.12 -18.76 -9.49
N VAL A 93 -4.05 -17.54 -8.98
CA VAL A 93 -5.17 -16.60 -8.97
C VAL A 93 -5.53 -16.23 -10.40
N ALA A 94 -6.74 -16.63 -10.81
CA ALA A 94 -7.33 -16.15 -12.06
C ALA A 94 -7.66 -14.67 -11.93
N TRP A 95 -6.82 -13.81 -12.52
CA TRP A 95 -7.08 -12.37 -12.54
C TRP A 95 -8.30 -12.09 -13.41
N PRO A 96 -9.32 -11.38 -12.87
CA PRO A 96 -10.57 -11.16 -13.58
C PRO A 96 -10.31 -10.31 -14.83
N THR A 97 -10.92 -10.70 -15.93
CA THR A 97 -10.95 -9.84 -17.12
C THR A 97 -11.86 -8.64 -16.87
N LEU A 98 -11.62 -7.52 -17.56
CA LEU A 98 -12.48 -6.33 -17.42
C LEU A 98 -13.97 -6.63 -17.67
N LYS A 99 -14.25 -7.59 -18.56
CA LYS A 99 -15.62 -8.05 -18.87
C LYS A 99 -16.26 -8.83 -17.71
N GLU A 100 -15.50 -9.69 -17.04
CA GLU A 100 -15.98 -10.44 -15.87
C GLU A 100 -16.24 -9.53 -14.67
N ALA A 101 -15.35 -8.55 -14.45
CA ALA A 101 -15.54 -7.53 -13.42
C ALA A 101 -16.83 -6.73 -13.68
N GLN A 102 -17.05 -6.27 -14.91
CA GLN A 102 -18.28 -5.57 -15.30
C GLN A 102 -19.53 -6.42 -15.08
N LYS A 103 -19.50 -7.69 -15.46
CA LYS A 103 -20.63 -8.61 -15.27
C LYS A 103 -20.97 -8.77 -13.79
N THR A 104 -19.97 -8.96 -12.94
CA THR A 104 -20.17 -9.12 -11.49
C THR A 104 -20.73 -7.83 -10.88
N THR A 105 -20.18 -6.68 -11.24
CA THR A 105 -20.69 -5.37 -10.79
C THR A 105 -22.13 -5.13 -11.26
N ALA A 106 -22.47 -5.50 -12.50
CA ALA A 106 -23.83 -5.37 -13.01
C ALA A 106 -24.85 -6.21 -12.21
N ILE A 107 -24.46 -7.42 -11.79
CA ILE A 107 -25.30 -8.27 -10.91
C ILE A 107 -25.51 -7.59 -9.55
N VAL A 108 -24.45 -7.03 -8.95
CA VAL A 108 -24.54 -6.32 -7.67
C VAL A 108 -25.44 -5.08 -7.80
N ILE A 109 -25.32 -4.32 -8.88
CA ILE A 109 -26.19 -3.16 -9.14
C ILE A 109 -27.66 -3.60 -9.23
N ALA A 110 -27.95 -4.67 -9.96
CA ALA A 110 -29.31 -5.20 -10.06
C ALA A 110 -29.86 -5.65 -8.69
N LEU A 111 -29.03 -6.33 -7.88
CA LEU A 111 -29.38 -6.72 -6.51
C LEU A 111 -29.72 -5.51 -5.63
N VAL A 112 -28.91 -4.45 -5.70
CA VAL A 112 -29.13 -3.21 -4.94
C VAL A 112 -30.44 -2.54 -5.37
N ILE A 113 -30.73 -2.46 -6.67
CA ILE A 113 -31.98 -1.89 -7.18
C ILE A 113 -33.20 -2.67 -6.65
N VAL A 114 -33.17 -3.99 -6.74
CA VAL A 114 -34.26 -4.84 -6.23
C VAL A 114 -34.44 -4.65 -4.72
N SER A 115 -33.34 -4.63 -3.97
CA SER A 115 -33.37 -4.41 -2.52
C SER A 115 -33.97 -3.05 -2.16
N SER A 116 -33.60 -1.98 -2.89
CA SER A 116 -34.16 -0.65 -2.71
C SER A 116 -35.66 -0.58 -2.98
N ILE A 117 -36.15 -1.28 -4.01
CA ILE A 117 -37.59 -1.35 -4.31
C ILE A 117 -38.35 -2.04 -3.18
N VAL A 118 -37.83 -3.17 -2.68
CA VAL A 118 -38.45 -3.91 -1.56
C VAL A 118 -38.52 -3.04 -0.30
N LEU A 119 -37.42 -2.36 0.03
CA LEU A 119 -37.38 -1.45 1.19
C LEU A 119 -38.36 -0.29 1.01
N PHE A 120 -38.43 0.32 -0.17
CA PHE A 120 -39.39 1.39 -0.46
C PHE A 120 -40.84 0.98 -0.19
N PHE A 121 -41.24 -0.23 -0.63
CA PHE A 121 -42.59 -0.73 -0.36
C PHE A 121 -42.82 -1.05 1.12
N ALA A 122 -41.82 -1.62 1.80
CA ALA A 122 -41.90 -1.88 3.23
C ALA A 122 -42.10 -0.57 4.01
N ASP A 123 -41.32 0.47 3.71
CA ASP A 123 -41.43 1.78 4.33
C ASP A 123 -42.82 2.40 4.09
N MET A 124 -43.36 2.28 2.88
CA MET A 124 -44.71 2.78 2.56
C MET A 124 -45.80 2.08 3.37
N ILE A 125 -45.70 0.75 3.54
CA ILE A 125 -46.65 -0.03 4.34
C ILE A 125 -46.53 0.35 5.83
N PHE A 126 -45.31 0.45 6.36
CA PHE A 126 -45.10 0.83 7.76
C PHE A 126 -45.62 2.24 8.05
N LEU A 127 -45.35 3.22 7.19
CA LEU A 127 -45.88 4.58 7.35
C LEU A 127 -47.41 4.60 7.34
N LYS A 128 -48.03 3.83 6.44
CA LYS A 128 -49.50 3.74 6.39
C LYS A 128 -50.08 3.06 7.64
N ALA A 129 -49.43 2.01 8.15
CA ALA A 129 -49.83 1.33 9.37
C ALA A 129 -49.73 2.25 10.59
N ILE A 130 -48.62 2.98 10.73
CA ILE A 130 -48.42 3.94 11.83
C ILE A 130 -49.47 5.06 11.78
N ASN A 131 -49.71 5.65 10.61
CA ASN A 131 -50.71 6.71 10.44
C ASN A 131 -52.14 6.23 10.81
N LEU A 132 -52.48 4.98 10.48
CA LEU A 132 -53.78 4.42 10.83
C LEU A 132 -53.94 4.23 12.35
N ILE A 133 -52.88 3.78 13.03
CA ILE A 133 -52.87 3.66 14.50
C ILE A 133 -52.99 5.05 15.15
N MET A 134 -52.22 6.04 14.68
CA MET A 134 -52.28 7.39 15.23
C MET A 134 -53.64 8.06 15.03
N ASN A 135 -54.24 7.91 13.85
CA ASN A 135 -55.56 8.49 13.56
C ASN A 135 -56.72 7.80 14.32
N THR A 136 -56.52 6.59 14.82
CA THR A 136 -57.52 5.89 15.65
C THR A 136 -57.32 6.11 17.15
N ALA A 137 -56.14 6.58 17.56
CA ALA A 137 -55.81 6.93 18.95
C ALA A 137 -56.05 8.41 19.29
N ALA A 138 -56.25 9.27 18.27
CA ALA A 138 -56.65 10.67 18.39
C ALA A 138 -58.19 10.79 18.37
#